data_AF-A0A5B8MT06-F1
#
_entry.id   AF-A0A5B8MT06-F1
#
_cell.length_a   1.000
_cell.length_b   1.000
_cell.length_c   1.000
_cell.angle_alpha   90.00
_cell.angle_beta   90.00
_cell.angle_gamma   90.00
#
_symmetry.space_group_name_H-M   'P 1'
#
loop_
_entity.id
_entity.type
_entity.pdbx_description
1 polymer ?
#
loop_
_entity_poly.entity_id
_entity_poly.type
_entity_poly.pdbx_seq_one_letter_code
_entity_poly.pdbx_strand_id
1 'polypeptide(L)'
;MEERERGGERGRDAHKKEELENLGPRVAVHAVRYGTGPYNGDYYAMLQVSSFRDTGLFIFNDNLGQWGSAGQWPDVPQPAGGGNACARPWQHTGAGGHSMGLCTGPFATLDEVHTVSLHGEPPAPHTAREIILAGQERIVRRLRAHPEKKNVYFCVDPASPPASREIGLAIFRGMVGDDVVALLSRVIAEIPSKMAERVKPCT
;
A
#
# COMPACT_ATOMS: atom_id res chain seq x y z
N MET A 1 -48.90 32.89 -10.88
CA MET A 1 -47.89 33.02 -9.79
C MET A 1 -47.17 31.68 -9.64
N GLU A 2 -46.58 31.15 -10.72
CA GLU A 2 -46.13 29.73 -10.77
C GLU A 2 -44.86 29.52 -11.63
N GLU A 3 -43.82 30.35 -11.46
CA GLU A 3 -42.55 30.13 -12.18
C GLU A 3 -41.29 30.23 -11.30
N ARG A 4 -41.41 30.13 -9.96
CA ARG A 4 -40.24 30.31 -9.07
C ARG A 4 -39.66 29.05 -8.42
N GLU A 5 -40.20 27.85 -8.66
CA GLU A 5 -39.77 26.66 -7.88
C GLU A 5 -38.87 25.66 -8.62
N ARG A 6 -38.69 25.76 -9.95
CA ARG A 6 -37.91 24.75 -10.72
C ARG A 6 -36.39 24.99 -10.82
N GLY A 7 -35.88 26.05 -10.19
CA GLY A 7 -34.45 26.40 -10.19
C GLY A 7 -33.62 25.83 -9.04
N GLY A 8 -34.26 25.42 -7.94
CA GLY A 8 -33.58 25.08 -6.68
C GLY A 8 -33.14 23.61 -6.51
N GLU A 9 -33.70 22.69 -7.29
CA GLU A 9 -33.29 21.26 -7.25
C GLU A 9 -32.08 20.99 -8.14
N ARG A 10 -32.04 21.55 -9.36
CA ARG A 10 -30.92 21.38 -10.29
C ARG A 10 -29.59 21.93 -9.77
N GLY A 11 -29.62 23.00 -8.97
CA GLY A 11 -28.42 23.55 -8.33
C GLY A 11 -27.88 22.70 -7.17
N ARG A 12 -28.77 22.03 -6.40
CA ARG A 12 -28.36 21.17 -5.27
C ARG A 12 -27.83 19.82 -5.74
N ASP A 13 -28.41 19.26 -6.79
CA ASP A 13 -27.91 18.00 -7.39
C ASP A 13 -26.60 18.21 -8.13
N ALA A 14 -26.41 19.35 -8.81
CA ALA A 14 -25.13 19.71 -9.40
C ALA A 14 -24.05 19.88 -8.31
N HIS A 15 -24.35 20.60 -7.22
CA HIS A 15 -23.38 20.83 -6.13
C HIS A 15 -23.04 19.55 -5.36
N LYS A 16 -24.01 18.63 -5.15
CA LYS A 16 -23.76 17.29 -4.58
C LYS A 16 -22.97 16.39 -5.51
N LYS A 17 -23.24 16.45 -6.81
CA LYS A 17 -22.52 15.67 -7.82
C LYS A 17 -21.08 16.18 -7.95
N GLU A 18 -20.87 17.49 -7.89
CA GLU A 18 -19.56 18.13 -7.85
C GLU A 18 -18.81 17.85 -6.53
N GLU A 19 -19.50 17.79 -5.38
CA GLU A 19 -18.91 17.34 -4.10
C GLU A 19 -18.51 15.85 -4.14
N LEU A 20 -19.34 14.99 -4.75
CA LEU A 20 -19.06 13.55 -4.88
C LEU A 20 -17.97 13.26 -5.93
N GLU A 21 -17.89 14.06 -6.99
CA GLU A 21 -16.83 14.00 -8.01
C GLU A 21 -15.51 14.63 -7.52
N ASN A 22 -15.56 15.50 -6.48
CA ASN A 22 -14.39 16.09 -5.82
C ASN A 22 -13.81 15.25 -4.67
N LEU A 23 -14.45 14.16 -4.29
CA LEU A 23 -13.83 13.15 -3.44
C LEU A 23 -12.89 12.35 -4.33
N GLY A 24 -11.59 12.49 -4.14
CA GLY A 24 -10.56 11.74 -4.88
C GLY A 24 -10.86 10.23 -4.92
N PRO A 25 -10.16 9.47 -5.80
CA PRO A 25 -10.45 8.05 -6.01
C PRO A 25 -10.56 7.29 -4.68
N ARG A 26 -11.74 6.72 -4.41
CA ARG A 26 -11.99 5.95 -3.19
C ARG A 26 -11.19 4.66 -3.23
N VAL A 27 -10.17 4.58 -2.39
CA VAL A 27 -9.36 3.37 -2.17
C VAL A 27 -9.86 2.63 -0.94
N ALA A 28 -10.05 1.32 -1.04
CA ALA A 28 -10.37 0.42 0.06
C ALA A 28 -9.16 -0.45 0.42
N VAL A 29 -8.96 -0.72 1.71
CA VAL A 29 -7.86 -1.56 2.20
C VAL A 29 -8.41 -2.87 2.77
N HIS A 30 -7.93 -3.99 2.26
CA HIS A 30 -8.40 -5.34 2.54
C HIS A 30 -7.30 -6.17 3.22
N ALA A 31 -7.64 -6.71 4.38
CA ALA A 31 -6.81 -7.68 5.07
C ALA A 31 -7.11 -9.06 4.48
N VAL A 32 -6.09 -9.75 3.99
CA VAL A 32 -6.20 -11.15 3.56
C VAL A 32 -5.36 -12.03 4.48
N ARG A 33 -5.86 -13.22 4.80
CA ARG A 33 -5.10 -14.17 5.60
C ARG A 33 -4.19 -14.96 4.69
N TYR A 34 -2.93 -15.10 5.07
CA TYR A 34 -2.03 -15.94 4.31
C TYR A 34 -2.49 -17.41 4.36
N GLY A 35 -2.52 -18.08 3.22
CA GLY A 35 -2.94 -19.48 3.11
C GLY A 35 -2.64 -20.00 1.71
N THR A 36 -2.07 -21.20 1.64
CA THR A 36 -1.89 -21.93 0.38
C THR A 36 -3.23 -22.57 0.02
N GLY A 37 -3.93 -22.07 -1.01
CA GLY A 37 -5.26 -22.56 -1.38
C GLY A 37 -5.95 -21.68 -2.44
N PRO A 38 -7.15 -22.06 -2.90
CA PRO A 38 -7.72 -21.49 -4.13
C PRO A 38 -8.12 -20.02 -4.04
N TYR A 39 -8.35 -19.41 -2.86
CA TYR A 39 -8.63 -17.97 -2.74
C TYR A 39 -8.22 -17.37 -1.39
N ASN A 40 -7.79 -16.10 -1.43
CA ASN A 40 -7.42 -15.17 -0.35
C ASN A 40 -6.14 -15.51 0.41
N GLY A 41 -5.04 -14.82 0.06
CA GLY A 41 -3.74 -14.91 0.76
C GLY A 41 -2.57 -15.31 -0.12
N ASP A 42 -2.85 -16.04 -1.20
CA ASP A 42 -1.88 -16.36 -2.25
C ASP A 42 -1.92 -15.26 -3.32
N TYR A 43 -0.97 -14.33 -3.24
CA TYR A 43 -0.89 -13.22 -4.19
C TYR A 43 -0.60 -13.69 -5.61
N TYR A 44 0.11 -14.80 -5.79
CA TYR A 44 0.34 -15.33 -7.12
C TYR A 44 -0.97 -15.77 -7.77
N ALA A 45 -1.80 -16.52 -7.04
CA ALA A 45 -3.12 -16.93 -7.53
C ALA A 45 -4.06 -15.73 -7.74
N MET A 46 -4.10 -14.78 -6.80
CA MET A 46 -4.93 -13.58 -6.94
C MET A 46 -4.53 -12.72 -8.15
N LEU A 47 -3.24 -12.64 -8.47
CA LEU A 47 -2.73 -11.91 -9.64
C LEU A 47 -3.11 -12.56 -10.98
N GLN A 48 -3.43 -13.86 -11.00
CA GLN A 48 -3.95 -14.53 -12.21
C GLN A 48 -5.42 -14.19 -12.51
N VAL A 49 -6.15 -13.58 -11.56
CA VAL A 49 -7.56 -13.23 -11.70
C VAL A 49 -7.70 -11.74 -12.02
N SER A 50 -8.26 -11.42 -13.20
CA SER A 50 -8.36 -10.03 -13.70
C SER A 50 -9.11 -9.09 -12.77
N SER A 51 -10.21 -9.53 -12.15
CA SER A 51 -11.00 -8.69 -11.25
C SER A 51 -10.20 -8.20 -10.03
N PHE A 52 -9.29 -9.03 -9.54
CA PHE A 52 -8.36 -8.67 -8.47
C PHE A 52 -7.18 -7.85 -8.99
N ARG A 53 -6.51 -8.32 -10.05
CA ARG A 53 -5.32 -7.68 -10.61
C ARG A 53 -5.59 -6.27 -11.12
N ASP A 54 -6.68 -6.07 -11.85
CA ASP A 54 -6.92 -4.83 -12.58
C ASP A 54 -7.28 -3.67 -11.64
N THR A 55 -7.95 -3.97 -10.52
CA THR A 55 -8.33 -2.97 -9.50
C THR A 55 -7.48 -2.99 -8.23
N GLY A 56 -6.60 -3.97 -8.09
CA GLY A 56 -5.85 -4.26 -6.86
C GLY A 56 -4.39 -3.82 -6.89
N LEU A 57 -3.92 -3.33 -5.76
CA LEU A 57 -2.52 -3.17 -5.40
C LEU A 57 -2.21 -4.09 -4.21
N PHE A 58 -1.22 -4.97 -4.37
CA PHE A 58 -0.85 -5.97 -3.38
C PHE A 58 0.41 -5.55 -2.62
N ILE A 59 0.30 -5.39 -1.29
CA ILE A 59 1.39 -4.97 -0.41
C ILE A 59 2.05 -6.20 0.21
N PHE A 60 3.35 -6.38 -0.03
CA PHE A 60 4.14 -7.41 0.63
C PHE A 60 5.23 -6.79 1.51
N ASN A 61 5.77 -7.66 2.35
CA ASN A 61 6.81 -7.34 3.31
C ASN A 61 8.16 -7.38 2.60
N ASP A 62 8.85 -6.24 2.54
CA ASP A 62 10.27 -6.17 2.18
C ASP A 62 11.12 -6.28 3.43
N ASN A 63 12.14 -7.13 3.41
CA ASN A 63 13.22 -6.94 4.37
C ASN A 63 14.11 -5.74 3.98
N LEU A 64 14.93 -5.27 4.92
CA LEU A 64 15.80 -4.12 4.73
C LEU A 64 16.77 -4.29 3.54
N GLY A 65 17.29 -5.51 3.33
CA GLY A 65 18.16 -5.82 2.20
C GLY A 65 17.43 -5.72 0.86
N GLN A 66 16.21 -6.25 0.78
CA GLN A 66 15.34 -6.14 -0.39
C GLN A 66 14.93 -4.69 -0.67
N TRP A 67 14.62 -3.93 0.38
CA TRP A 67 14.31 -2.50 0.26
C TRP A 67 15.50 -1.71 -0.28
N GLY A 68 16.67 -1.85 0.34
CA GLY A 68 17.89 -1.16 -0.06
C GLY A 68 18.32 -1.52 -1.47
N SER A 69 18.25 -2.81 -1.81
CA SER A 69 18.58 -3.28 -3.16
C SER A 69 17.60 -2.73 -4.21
N ALA A 70 16.30 -2.69 -3.92
CA ALA A 70 15.30 -2.09 -4.81
C ALA A 70 15.44 -0.57 -4.95
N GLY A 71 15.94 0.12 -3.93
CA GLY A 71 16.25 1.56 -4.01
C GLY A 71 17.46 1.85 -4.90
N GLN A 72 18.49 1.01 -4.84
CA GLN A 72 19.70 1.13 -5.66
C GLN A 72 19.48 0.69 -7.11
N TRP A 73 18.68 -0.35 -7.33
CA TRP A 73 18.51 -1.00 -8.63
C TRP A 73 17.02 -1.18 -8.96
N PRO A 74 16.27 -0.07 -9.20
CA PRO A 74 14.81 -0.10 -9.34
C PRO A 74 14.30 -0.92 -10.54
N ASP A 75 15.14 -1.09 -11.56
CA ASP A 75 14.79 -1.81 -12.79
C ASP A 75 15.20 -3.29 -12.76
N VAL A 76 15.85 -3.74 -11.69
CA VAL A 76 16.33 -5.12 -11.57
C VAL A 76 15.24 -6.00 -10.94
N PRO A 77 14.88 -7.13 -11.55
CA PRO A 77 14.03 -8.14 -10.92
C PRO A 77 14.53 -8.59 -9.55
N GLN A 78 13.66 -8.64 -8.54
CA GLN A 78 14.01 -9.17 -7.22
C GLN A 78 12.93 -10.11 -6.68
N PRO A 79 13.24 -11.31 -6.17
CA PRO A 79 12.21 -12.13 -5.56
C PRO A 79 11.73 -11.50 -4.24
N ALA A 80 10.42 -11.47 -4.00
CA ALA A 80 9.90 -11.28 -2.64
C ALA A 80 10.19 -12.54 -1.79
N GLY A 81 10.18 -12.46 -0.47
CA GLY A 81 10.43 -13.64 0.38
C GLY A 81 9.21 -14.59 0.48
N GLY A 82 9.45 -15.89 0.67
CA GLY A 82 8.40 -16.90 0.97
C GLY A 82 7.53 -17.32 -0.24
N GLY A 83 6.34 -17.89 -0.01
CA GLY A 83 5.42 -18.26 -1.10
C GLY A 83 4.91 -17.08 -1.96
N ASN A 84 5.27 -15.83 -1.58
CA ASN A 84 5.10 -14.62 -2.38
C ASN A 84 6.26 -14.35 -3.36
N ALA A 85 7.26 -15.24 -3.44
CA ALA A 85 8.48 -15.03 -4.23
C ALA A 85 8.28 -14.76 -5.72
N CYS A 86 7.12 -15.12 -6.27
CA CYS A 86 6.74 -14.81 -7.65
C CYS A 86 6.38 -13.33 -7.88
N ALA A 87 6.15 -12.55 -6.83
CA ALA A 87 5.52 -11.23 -6.93
C ALA A 87 6.49 -10.06 -7.17
N ARG A 88 7.83 -10.26 -7.25
CA ARG A 88 8.72 -9.09 -7.40
C ARG A 88 9.82 -8.96 -8.47
N PRO A 89 9.74 -9.65 -9.60
CA PRO A 89 10.44 -9.16 -10.80
C PRO A 89 9.86 -7.79 -11.21
N TRP A 90 10.59 -6.68 -11.04
CA TRP A 90 10.21 -5.27 -11.29
C TRP A 90 8.75 -4.88 -10.92
N GLN A 91 8.33 -5.22 -9.68
CA GLN A 91 7.00 -4.92 -9.12
C GLN A 91 5.81 -5.38 -10.00
N HIS A 92 6.14 -6.41 -10.79
CA HIS A 92 5.34 -7.32 -11.58
C HIS A 92 4.34 -6.68 -12.55
N THR A 93 4.65 -6.24 -13.77
CA THR A 93 5.89 -5.96 -14.51
C THR A 93 5.46 -4.98 -15.61
N GLY A 94 5.66 -3.67 -15.46
CA GLY A 94 5.28 -2.64 -16.46
C GLY A 94 4.33 -1.57 -15.91
N ALA A 95 3.86 -0.67 -16.78
CA ALA A 95 3.14 0.56 -16.42
C ALA A 95 2.06 0.38 -15.33
N GLY A 96 1.34 -0.75 -15.27
CA GLY A 96 0.23 -1.00 -14.33
C GLY A 96 0.54 -1.54 -12.91
N GLY A 97 1.80 -1.83 -12.56
CA GLY A 97 2.28 -2.12 -11.18
C GLY A 97 1.31 -2.68 -10.16
N HIS A 98 1.03 -3.97 -10.21
CA HIS A 98 0.02 -4.59 -9.36
C HIS A 98 0.51 -4.86 -7.94
N SER A 99 1.80 -4.76 -7.66
CA SER A 99 2.35 -5.07 -6.35
C SER A 99 3.36 -4.01 -5.89
N MET A 100 3.47 -3.82 -4.57
CA MET A 100 4.43 -2.90 -3.95
C MET A 100 4.89 -3.38 -2.59
N GLY A 101 6.11 -2.99 -2.23
CA GLY A 101 6.71 -3.45 -0.98
C GLY A 101 6.73 -2.36 0.04
N LEU A 102 6.48 -2.77 1.26
CA LEU A 102 6.66 -1.99 2.46
C LEU A 102 7.82 -2.60 3.23
N CYS A 103 8.83 -1.80 3.58
CA CYS A 103 9.94 -2.29 4.39
C CYS A 103 9.46 -2.63 5.80
N THR A 104 9.52 -3.90 6.17
CA THR A 104 9.11 -4.43 7.47
C THR A 104 10.29 -4.82 8.35
N GLY A 105 11.52 -4.48 7.94
CA GLY A 105 12.74 -4.68 8.73
C GLY A 105 13.50 -5.98 8.40
N PRO A 106 13.92 -6.80 9.39
CA PRO A 106 13.49 -6.73 10.78
C PRO A 106 14.06 -5.50 11.49
N PHE A 107 13.20 -4.80 12.22
CA PHE A 107 13.51 -3.65 13.08
C PHE A 107 13.01 -4.00 14.47
N ALA A 108 13.87 -4.04 15.49
CA ALA A 108 13.45 -4.29 16.85
C ALA A 108 12.79 -3.05 17.50
N THR A 109 13.04 -1.83 17.00
CA THR A 109 12.33 -0.60 17.37
C THR A 109 12.29 0.43 16.23
N LEU A 110 11.36 1.39 16.31
CA LEU A 110 11.21 2.49 15.36
C LEU A 110 12.41 3.45 15.28
N ASP A 111 13.26 3.48 16.31
CA ASP A 111 14.41 4.38 16.41
C ASP A 111 15.71 3.77 15.85
N GLU A 112 15.69 2.50 15.39
CA GLU A 112 16.83 1.89 14.74
C GLU A 112 17.23 2.63 13.48
N VAL A 113 18.53 2.92 13.34
CA VAL A 113 19.06 3.67 12.19
C VAL A 113 19.73 2.72 11.21
N HIS A 114 19.36 2.85 9.94
CA HIS A 114 19.92 2.08 8.84
C HIS A 114 20.31 2.98 7.67
N THR A 115 21.40 2.64 7.00
CA THR A 115 21.83 3.33 5.78
C THR A 115 21.13 2.74 4.57
N VAL A 116 20.19 3.49 3.99
CA VAL A 116 19.42 3.07 2.81
C VAL A 116 19.23 4.22 1.84
N SER A 117 18.94 3.92 0.57
CA SER A 117 18.45 4.90 -0.39
C SER A 117 16.94 5.03 -0.26
N LEU A 118 16.45 6.26 -0.11
CA LEU A 118 15.03 6.59 -0.26
C LEU A 118 14.87 7.31 -1.61
N HIS A 119 13.90 6.87 -2.42
CA HIS A 119 13.52 7.54 -3.67
C HIS A 119 14.64 7.74 -4.71
N GLY A 120 15.67 6.89 -4.71
CA GLY A 120 16.78 6.98 -5.67
C GLY A 120 17.87 7.97 -5.28
N GLU A 121 17.79 8.54 -4.07
CA GLU A 121 18.86 9.38 -3.51
C GLU A 121 20.06 8.52 -3.07
N PRO A 122 21.27 9.11 -2.92
CA PRO A 122 22.41 8.42 -2.33
C PRO A 122 22.06 7.80 -0.96
N PRO A 123 22.63 6.63 -0.60
CA PRO A 123 22.35 6.03 0.70
C PRO A 123 22.68 6.95 1.87
N ALA A 124 21.72 7.15 2.76
CA ALA A 124 21.83 8.01 3.94
C ALA A 124 21.25 7.31 5.18
N PRO A 125 21.65 7.72 6.40
CA PRO A 125 21.10 7.16 7.63
C PRO A 125 19.63 7.60 7.82
N HIS A 126 18.75 6.63 8.04
CA HIS A 126 17.34 6.84 8.33
C HIS A 126 16.88 5.91 9.46
N THR A 127 15.98 6.41 10.30
CA THR A 127 15.27 5.61 11.29
C THR A 127 14.32 4.61 10.64
N ALA A 128 14.03 3.48 11.30
CA ALA A 128 13.01 2.53 10.87
C ALA A 128 11.66 3.23 10.66
N ARG A 129 11.31 4.21 11.50
CA ARG A 129 10.14 5.08 11.32
C ARG A 129 10.15 5.78 9.96
N GLU A 130 11.22 6.47 9.61
CA GLU A 130 11.33 7.21 8.35
C GLU A 130 11.25 6.27 7.14
N ILE A 131 11.88 5.10 7.23
CA ILE A 131 11.85 4.08 6.18
C ILE A 131 10.42 3.58 5.95
N ILE A 132 9.66 3.30 7.02
CA ILE A 132 8.27 2.84 6.92
C ILE A 132 7.36 3.92 6.33
N LEU A 133 7.51 5.18 6.76
CA LEU A 133 6.75 6.31 6.24
C LEU A 133 7.05 6.58 4.76
N ALA A 134 8.32 6.48 4.34
CA ALA A 134 8.70 6.57 2.94
C ALA A 134 8.08 5.44 2.10
N GLY A 135 7.94 4.25 2.67
CA GLY A 135 7.18 3.14 2.08
C GLY A 135 5.71 3.47 1.85
N GLN A 136 5.03 4.04 2.84
CA GLN A 136 3.65 4.52 2.71
C GLN A 136 3.53 5.56 1.60
N GLU A 137 4.42 6.55 1.59
CA GLU A 137 4.38 7.62 0.59
C GLU A 137 4.59 7.09 -0.83
N ARG A 138 5.51 6.13 -1.00
CA ARG A 138 5.73 5.43 -2.26
C ARG A 138 4.44 4.76 -2.76
N ILE A 139 3.71 4.08 -1.87
CA ILE A 139 2.43 3.43 -2.18
C ILE A 139 1.37 4.45 -2.59
N VAL A 140 1.23 5.55 -1.84
CA VAL A 140 0.28 6.62 -2.15
C VAL A 140 0.58 7.27 -3.50
N ARG A 141 1.85 7.58 -3.80
CA ARG A 141 2.26 8.09 -5.11
C ARG A 141 1.88 7.14 -6.24
N ARG A 142 2.04 5.83 -6.04
CA ARG A 142 1.64 4.82 -7.04
C ARG A 142 0.12 4.83 -7.26
N LEU A 143 -0.67 4.79 -6.20
CA LEU A 143 -2.13 4.82 -6.30
C LEU A 143 -2.65 6.10 -6.98
N ARG A 144 -1.98 7.24 -6.79
CA ARG A 144 -2.29 8.48 -7.51
C ARG A 144 -1.97 8.40 -9.01
N ALA A 145 -0.87 7.74 -9.38
CA ALA A 145 -0.51 7.52 -10.77
C ALA A 145 -1.36 6.45 -11.47
N HIS A 146 -2.08 5.62 -10.70
CA HIS A 146 -2.87 4.47 -11.16
C HIS A 146 -4.27 4.48 -10.52
N PRO A 147 -5.15 5.43 -10.89
CA PRO A 147 -6.45 5.64 -10.25
C PRO A 147 -7.44 4.48 -10.44
N GLU A 148 -7.17 3.55 -11.35
CA GLU A 148 -7.90 2.30 -11.49
C GLU A 148 -7.69 1.34 -10.30
N LYS A 149 -6.60 1.53 -9.54
CA LYS A 149 -6.26 0.75 -8.34
C LYS A 149 -7.08 1.23 -7.14
N LYS A 150 -8.28 0.69 -7.01
CA LYS A 150 -9.24 1.02 -5.95
C LYS A 150 -9.15 0.13 -4.72
N ASN A 151 -8.38 -0.96 -4.79
CA ASN A 151 -8.25 -1.92 -3.71
C ASN A 151 -6.78 -2.10 -3.33
N VAL A 152 -6.47 -2.05 -2.04
CA VAL A 152 -5.15 -2.35 -1.49
C VAL A 152 -5.26 -3.61 -0.65
N TYR A 153 -4.48 -4.63 -0.96
CA TYR A 153 -4.46 -5.90 -0.23
C TYR A 153 -3.17 -6.01 0.58
N PHE A 154 -3.26 -6.43 1.83
CA PHE A 154 -2.11 -6.78 2.66
C PHE A 154 -2.38 -8.06 3.44
N CYS A 155 -1.32 -8.79 3.80
CA CYS A 155 -1.45 -10.05 4.53
C CYS A 155 -1.44 -9.83 6.04
N VAL A 156 -2.33 -10.55 6.74
CA VAL A 156 -2.34 -10.70 8.19
C VAL A 156 -1.84 -12.09 8.59
N ASP A 157 -1.37 -12.25 9.83
CA ASP A 157 -0.92 -13.57 10.33
C ASP A 157 -2.11 -14.56 10.27
N PRO A 158 -1.93 -15.77 9.69
CA PRO A 158 -2.96 -16.80 9.66
C PRO A 158 -3.57 -17.12 11.03
N ALA A 159 -2.78 -17.01 12.09
CA ALA A 159 -3.17 -17.30 13.46
C ALA A 159 -3.88 -16.13 14.16
N SER A 160 -3.92 -14.92 13.58
CA SER A 160 -4.60 -13.77 14.21
C SER A 160 -6.12 -13.99 14.33
N PRO A 161 -6.82 -13.37 15.30
CA PRO A 161 -8.28 -13.46 15.43
C PRO A 161 -9.03 -13.01 14.17
N PRO A 162 -10.22 -13.55 13.86
CA PRO A 162 -11.09 -13.06 12.79
C PRO A 162 -11.24 -11.53 12.85
N ALA A 163 -11.20 -10.87 11.69
CA ALA A 163 -11.19 -9.40 11.54
C ALA A 163 -9.92 -8.65 11.97
N SER A 164 -8.82 -9.34 12.33
CA SER A 164 -7.53 -8.67 12.54
C SER A 164 -7.13 -7.80 11.34
N ARG A 165 -6.55 -6.65 11.66
CA ARG A 165 -5.99 -5.67 10.71
C ARG A 165 -4.48 -5.48 10.91
N GLU A 166 -3.88 -6.28 11.77
CA GLU A 166 -2.45 -6.24 12.05
C GLU A 166 -1.66 -6.95 10.95
N ILE A 167 -0.61 -6.31 10.47
CA ILE A 167 0.23 -6.89 9.41
C ILE A 167 0.88 -8.20 9.89
N GLY A 168 0.81 -9.23 9.05
CA GLY A 168 1.41 -10.52 9.35
C GLY A 168 2.89 -10.55 9.02
N LEU A 169 3.75 -10.67 10.04
CA LEU A 169 5.21 -10.79 9.91
C LEU A 169 5.72 -12.16 10.38
N ALA A 170 5.06 -13.25 10.00
CA ALA A 170 5.34 -14.60 10.52
C ALA A 170 6.81 -15.03 10.40
N ILE A 171 7.51 -14.62 9.34
CA ILE A 171 8.93 -14.94 9.12
C ILE A 171 9.90 -14.12 9.99
N PHE A 172 9.43 -13.01 10.57
CA PHE A 172 10.20 -12.14 11.47
C PHE A 172 9.64 -12.18 12.90
N ARG A 173 8.91 -13.25 13.24
CA ARG A 173 8.29 -13.39 14.56
C ARG A 173 9.35 -13.32 15.65
N GLY A 174 9.17 -12.40 16.60
CA GLY A 174 10.12 -12.14 17.69
C GLY A 174 11.38 -11.36 17.28
N MET A 175 11.49 -10.94 16.02
CA MET A 175 12.59 -10.08 15.53
C MET A 175 12.15 -8.64 15.30
N VAL A 176 10.84 -8.39 15.21
CA VAL A 176 10.26 -7.06 14.97
C VAL A 176 9.56 -6.57 16.23
N GLY A 177 9.84 -5.34 16.63
CA GLY A 177 9.22 -4.71 17.80
C GLY A 177 7.72 -4.45 17.63
N ASP A 178 6.98 -4.49 18.73
CA ASP A 178 5.52 -4.26 18.72
C ASP A 178 5.18 -2.83 18.23
N ASP A 179 6.02 -1.84 18.54
CA ASP A 179 5.90 -0.46 18.06
C ASP A 179 6.04 -0.38 16.52
N VAL A 180 6.92 -1.18 15.94
CA VAL A 180 7.12 -1.31 14.50
C VAL A 180 5.90 -1.96 13.84
N VAL A 181 5.39 -3.07 14.40
CA VAL A 181 4.18 -3.75 13.90
C VAL A 181 2.96 -2.81 13.96
N ALA A 182 2.82 -2.06 15.05
CA ALA A 182 1.75 -1.07 15.22
C ALA A 182 1.84 0.04 14.16
N LEU A 183 3.04 0.58 13.91
CA LEU A 183 3.22 1.60 12.88
C LEU A 183 2.92 1.05 11.48
N LEU A 184 3.47 -0.11 11.12
CA LEU A 184 3.23 -0.74 9.82
C LEU A 184 1.74 -0.95 9.54
N SER A 185 1.01 -1.47 10.54
CA SER A 185 -0.43 -1.69 10.45
C SER A 185 -1.20 -0.38 10.31
N ARG A 186 -0.80 0.66 11.06
CA ARG A 186 -1.40 1.98 10.98
C ARG A 186 -1.18 2.63 9.61
N VAL A 187 0.04 2.62 9.08
CA VAL A 187 0.33 3.29 7.80
C VAL A 187 -0.43 2.65 6.64
N ILE A 188 -0.65 1.32 6.68
CA ILE A 188 -1.50 0.62 5.70
C ILE A 188 -2.96 1.06 5.85
N ALA A 189 -3.47 1.13 7.09
CA ALA A 189 -4.85 1.55 7.36
C ALA A 189 -5.13 3.01 6.97
N GLU A 190 -4.12 3.89 7.04
CA GLU A 190 -4.23 5.32 6.71
C GLU A 190 -4.18 5.64 5.21
N ILE A 191 -3.86 4.66 4.34
CA ILE A 191 -3.77 4.87 2.88
C ILE A 191 -5.01 5.57 2.29
N PRO A 192 -6.27 5.17 2.61
CA PRO A 192 -7.45 5.85 2.07
C PRO A 192 -7.52 7.34 2.43
N SER A 193 -7.19 7.68 3.68
CA SER A 193 -7.16 9.07 4.14
C SER A 193 -6.08 9.87 3.40
N LYS A 194 -4.90 9.29 3.20
CA LYS A 194 -3.80 9.92 2.42
C LYS A 194 -4.12 10.11 0.94
N MET A 195 -4.94 9.24 0.37
CA MET A 195 -5.45 9.40 -1.00
C MET A 195 -6.48 10.54 -1.12
N ALA A 196 -7.23 10.82 -0.05
CA ALA A 196 -8.20 11.91 0.00
C ALA A 196 -7.58 13.28 0.28
N GLU A 197 -6.36 13.33 0.84
CA GLU A 197 -5.60 14.59 1.02
C GLU A 197 -5.31 15.23 -0.36
N ARG A 198 -5.74 16.49 -0.55
CA ARG A 198 -5.44 17.26 -1.76
C ARG A 198 -3.92 17.46 -1.86
N VAL A 199 -3.34 17.12 -3.01
CA VAL A 199 -1.99 17.55 -3.36
C VAL A 199 -2.05 19.07 -3.52
N LYS A 200 -1.53 19.83 -2.55
CA LYS A 200 -1.30 21.25 -2.78
C LYS A 200 -0.30 21.36 -3.94
N PRO A 201 -0.60 22.10 -5.01
CA PRO A 201 0.40 22.36 -6.04
C PRO A 201 1.60 23.04 -5.37
N CYS A 202 2.80 22.52 -5.62
CA CYS A 202 4.03 23.22 -5.27
C CYS A 202 4.03 24.54 -6.04
N THR A 203 3.94 25.66 -5.32
CA THR A 203 4.17 27.02 -5.82
C THR A 203 5.67 27.28 -5.97
#